data_AF-A0A426QLF6-F1
#
_entry.id   AF-A0A426QLF6-F1
#
_cell.length_a   1.000
_cell.length_b   1.000
_cell.length_c   1.000
_cell.angle_alpha   90.00
_cell.angle_beta   90.00
_cell.angle_gamma   90.00
#
_symmetry.space_group_name_H-M   'P 1'
#
loop_
_entity.id
_entity.type
_entity.pdbx_description
1 polymer ?
#
loop_
_entity_poly.entity_id
_entity_poly.type
_entity_poly.pdbx_seq_one_letter_code
_entity_poly.pdbx_strand_id
1 'polypeptide(L)'
;MRNFSRFFPNSLDAFSFPTYSVEKWDEVVESGKKRITGGFLSDSGGQTINLDAKGRMALPTGYRQGLIARCEGRMVLTIHHDGCLLLYPAPEWEEIERKLIRLPNQNPAVRRLQRMLLGHATEVEMDSHGRILLPSRLREFANLEKRVVLANLVNKFEIWNEEAWAKDRERWINEGGTESVPEVLDNLSI
;
A
#
# COMPACT_ATOMS: atom_id res chain seq x y z
N MET A 1 -42.96 -29.38 -14.47
CA MET A 1 -43.78 -28.49 -13.61
C MET A 1 -42.92 -27.35 -13.13
N ARG A 2 -43.43 -26.11 -13.34
CA ARG A 2 -43.06 -24.82 -12.73
C ARG A 2 -41.79 -24.11 -13.23
N ASN A 3 -42.04 -23.28 -14.24
CA ASN A 3 -41.46 -21.95 -14.44
C ASN A 3 -41.38 -21.16 -13.12
N PHE A 4 -40.33 -20.35 -12.96
CA PHE A 4 -40.43 -19.06 -12.29
C PHE A 4 -39.49 -18.05 -12.96
N SER A 5 -40.10 -17.25 -13.83
CA SER A 5 -39.60 -15.94 -14.24
C SER A 5 -39.83 -14.91 -13.12
N ARG A 6 -39.00 -13.86 -13.13
CA ARG A 6 -39.14 -12.55 -12.45
C ARG A 6 -38.66 -12.51 -11.01
N PHE A 7 -37.53 -11.85 -10.79
CA PHE A 7 -37.44 -10.46 -10.29
C PHE A 7 -36.05 -9.92 -10.65
N PHE A 8 -35.97 -9.08 -11.67
CA PHE A 8 -34.84 -8.18 -11.90
C PHE A 8 -35.26 -6.80 -11.40
N PRO A 9 -34.58 -6.20 -10.43
CA PRO A 9 -34.48 -4.76 -10.35
C PRO A 9 -33.27 -4.31 -11.19
N ASN A 10 -33.56 -3.54 -12.24
CA ASN A 10 -32.59 -2.65 -12.86
C ASN A 10 -32.31 -1.51 -11.88
N SER A 11 -31.12 -1.48 -11.29
CA SER A 11 -30.50 -0.25 -10.80
C SER A 11 -29.01 -0.48 -10.63
N LEU A 12 -28.23 0.20 -11.47
CA LEU A 12 -26.87 0.59 -11.13
C LEU A 12 -26.99 1.53 -9.94
N ASP A 13 -26.89 1.01 -8.72
CA ASP A 13 -26.56 1.74 -7.48
C ASP A 13 -26.53 0.74 -6.32
N ALA A 14 -25.69 1.03 -5.32
CA ALA A 14 -25.48 0.31 -4.05
C ALA A 14 -24.44 -0.83 -4.04
N PHE A 15 -23.19 -0.50 -4.41
CA PHE A 15 -22.06 -0.95 -3.57
C PHE A 15 -22.07 -0.11 -2.29
N SER A 16 -22.87 -0.52 -1.28
CA SER A 16 -22.65 -0.03 0.08
C SER A 16 -21.42 -0.75 0.62
N PHE A 17 -20.27 -0.10 0.51
CA PHE A 17 -19.16 -0.38 1.42
C PHE A 17 -19.65 -0.03 2.83
N PRO A 18 -19.27 -0.79 3.88
CA PRO A 18 -19.57 -0.39 5.24
C PRO A 18 -19.02 1.02 5.46
N THR A 19 -19.88 1.98 5.74
CA THR A 19 -19.48 3.28 6.28
C THR A 19 -18.93 3.01 7.67
N TYR A 20 -17.61 2.95 7.78
CA TYR A 20 -16.96 2.98 9.07
C TYR A 20 -17.11 4.40 9.61
N SER A 21 -17.91 4.59 10.67
CA SER A 21 -17.97 5.88 11.36
C SER A 21 -16.59 6.22 11.92
N VAL A 22 -16.28 7.52 11.93
CA VAL A 22 -15.02 8.07 12.45
C VAL A 22 -14.77 7.62 13.90
N GLU A 23 -15.82 7.32 14.65
CA GLU A 23 -15.78 6.88 16.05
C GLU A 23 -15.12 5.51 16.25
N LYS A 24 -15.05 4.66 15.22
CA LYS A 24 -14.40 3.34 15.34
C LYS A 24 -12.88 3.38 15.17
N TRP A 25 -12.33 4.52 14.74
CA TRP A 25 -10.89 4.73 14.69
C TRP A 25 -10.29 5.02 16.07
N ASP A 26 -11.06 5.60 16.99
CA ASP A 26 -10.57 5.94 18.33
C ASP A 26 -10.42 4.70 19.23
N GLU A 27 -11.28 3.68 19.07
CA GLU A 27 -11.20 2.45 19.86
C GLU A 27 -9.99 1.55 19.48
N VAL A 28 -9.50 1.68 18.24
CA VAL A 28 -8.26 1.00 17.78
C VAL A 28 -7.00 1.77 18.24
N VAL A 29 -7.14 3.05 18.58
CA VAL A 29 -6.06 3.90 19.10
C VAL A 29 -5.76 3.60 20.58
N GLU A 30 -6.73 3.11 21.35
CA GLU A 30 -6.55 2.76 22.77
C GLU A 30 -5.86 1.41 23.03
N SER A 31 -5.80 0.50 22.04
CA SER A 31 -5.08 -0.77 22.20
C SER A 31 -3.57 -0.65 21.90
N GLY A 32 -2.86 0.20 22.65
CA GLY A 32 -1.47 0.00 23.08
C GLY A 32 -0.38 -0.39 22.07
N LYS A 33 -0.51 -0.18 20.76
CA LYS A 33 0.59 -0.38 19.79
C LYS A 33 1.24 0.97 19.50
N LYS A 34 2.37 1.22 20.15
CA LYS A 34 3.25 2.39 19.95
C LYS A 34 3.35 2.71 18.46
N ARG A 35 2.71 3.82 18.05
CA ARG A 35 2.80 4.32 16.67
C ARG A 35 4.27 4.61 16.37
N ILE A 36 4.66 4.42 15.11
CA ILE A 36 5.94 4.88 14.56
C ILE A 36 5.85 6.42 14.48
N THR A 37 5.82 7.10 15.63
CA THR A 37 5.78 8.57 15.72
C THR A 37 7.05 9.06 16.38
N GLY A 38 8.19 8.75 15.75
CA GLY A 38 9.33 9.65 15.82
C GLY A 38 9.13 10.69 14.72
N GLY A 39 8.78 11.93 15.10
CA GLY A 39 8.71 13.09 14.18
C GLY A 39 7.53 13.06 13.20
N PHE A 40 6.35 13.55 13.62
CA PHE A 40 5.10 13.47 12.84
C PHE A 40 5.12 14.21 11.48
N LEU A 41 6.13 15.03 11.18
CA LEU A 41 6.16 15.88 9.97
C LEU A 41 7.52 16.05 9.29
N SER A 42 8.64 15.53 9.83
CA SER A 42 9.96 15.81 9.22
C SER A 42 10.25 14.97 7.98
N ASP A 43 9.64 13.78 7.87
CA ASP A 43 10.00 12.77 6.88
C ASP A 43 8.80 12.37 5.98
N SER A 44 7.66 13.04 6.13
CA SER A 44 6.45 12.85 5.33
C SER A 44 6.60 13.50 3.94
N GLY A 45 7.34 12.83 3.07
CA GLY A 45 7.54 13.17 1.67
C GLY A 45 8.21 12.01 0.93
N GLY A 46 8.07 11.97 -0.39
CA GLY A 46 8.84 11.02 -1.21
C GLY A 46 10.33 11.32 -1.12
N GLN A 47 11.13 10.39 -0.62
CA GLN A 47 12.59 10.52 -0.51
C GLN A 47 13.27 9.82 -1.68
N THR A 48 14.14 10.51 -2.42
CA THR A 48 14.95 9.87 -3.47
C THR A 48 16.09 9.08 -2.84
N ILE A 49 16.21 7.80 -3.21
CA ILE A 49 17.20 6.84 -2.73
C ILE A 49 17.89 6.21 -3.93
N ASN A 50 19.21 6.00 -3.84
CA ASN A 50 19.94 5.24 -4.85
C ASN A 50 19.96 3.76 -4.50
N LEU A 51 19.63 2.89 -5.47
CA LEU A 51 19.90 1.46 -5.36
C LEU A 51 21.40 1.19 -5.50
N ASP A 52 21.90 0.24 -4.72
CA ASP A 52 23.26 -0.23 -4.89
C ASP A 52 23.39 -1.23 -6.05
N ALA A 53 24.63 -1.63 -6.37
CA ALA A 53 24.91 -2.56 -7.46
C ALA A 53 24.25 -3.95 -7.31
N LYS A 54 23.80 -4.30 -6.10
CA LYS A 54 23.10 -5.56 -5.80
C LYS A 54 21.57 -5.39 -5.79
N GLY A 55 21.06 -4.19 -6.06
CA GLY A 55 19.63 -3.88 -5.99
C GLY A 55 19.11 -3.73 -4.55
N ARG A 56 19.99 -3.39 -3.59
CA ARG A 56 19.57 -3.06 -2.22
C ARG A 56 19.23 -1.59 -2.10
N MET A 57 18.15 -1.30 -1.37
CA MET A 57 17.69 0.04 -1.04
C MET A 57 17.95 0.30 0.44
N ALA A 58 18.57 1.44 0.79
CA ALA A 58 18.71 1.84 2.18
C ALA A 58 17.40 2.45 2.68
N LEU A 59 16.88 1.98 3.82
CA LEU A 59 15.77 2.65 4.48
C LEU A 59 16.26 3.93 5.18
N PRO A 60 15.51 5.04 5.15
CA PRO A 60 15.84 6.24 5.91
C PRO A 60 15.99 5.93 7.40
N THR A 61 16.95 6.58 8.05
CA THR A 61 17.34 6.28 9.44
C THR A 61 16.19 6.45 10.43
N GLY A 62 15.28 7.39 10.17
CA GLY A 62 14.10 7.64 11.02
C GLY A 62 13.19 6.43 11.20
N TYR A 63 13.10 5.54 10.20
CA TYR A 63 12.22 4.38 10.25
C TYR A 63 12.86 3.13 10.85
N ARG A 64 14.19 3.01 10.81
CA ARG A 64 14.91 1.75 11.12
C ARG A 64 14.62 1.23 12.52
N GLN A 65 14.75 2.09 13.54
CA GLN A 65 14.54 1.68 14.93
C GLN A 65 13.10 1.26 15.19
N GLY A 66 12.13 1.98 14.60
CA GLY A 66 10.72 1.65 14.69
C GLY A 66 10.39 0.30 14.04
N LEU A 67 10.95 0.04 12.85
CA LEU A 67 10.78 -1.22 12.14
C LEU A 67 11.41 -2.41 12.90
N ILE A 68 12.62 -2.24 13.46
CA ILE A 68 13.27 -3.26 14.28
C ILE A 68 12.42 -3.57 15.53
N ALA A 69 11.99 -2.53 16.26
CA ALA A 69 11.20 -2.72 17.48
C ALA A 69 9.83 -3.36 17.22
N ARG A 70 9.25 -3.12 16.03
CA ARG A 70 7.90 -3.59 15.68
C ARG A 70 7.87 -4.98 15.06
N CYS A 71 8.85 -5.30 14.21
CA CYS A 71 8.82 -6.50 13.38
C CYS A 71 10.19 -7.13 13.14
N GLU A 72 11.21 -6.76 13.93
CA GLU A 72 12.59 -7.27 13.78
C GLU A 72 13.18 -7.03 12.38
N GLY A 73 12.67 -6.02 11.66
CA GLY A 73 13.09 -5.76 10.28
C GLY A 73 12.48 -6.73 9.24
N ARG A 74 11.55 -7.61 9.62
CA ARG A 74 10.78 -8.44 8.69
C ARG A 74 9.73 -7.62 7.95
N MET A 75 9.78 -7.67 6.64
CA MET A 75 8.91 -6.91 5.75
C MET A 75 8.45 -7.76 4.57
N VAL A 76 7.44 -7.27 3.86
CA VAL A 76 6.89 -7.92 2.66
C VAL A 76 6.83 -6.92 1.53
N LEU A 77 7.42 -7.31 0.40
CA LEU A 77 7.33 -6.60 -0.87
C LEU A 77 6.23 -7.20 -1.73
N THR A 78 5.45 -6.37 -2.41
CA THR A 78 4.55 -6.80 -3.48
C THR A 78 4.42 -5.70 -4.55
N ILE A 79 3.63 -5.95 -5.60
CA ILE A 79 3.41 -5.01 -6.70
C ILE A 79 2.11 -4.22 -6.54
N HIS A 80 2.04 -3.05 -7.16
CA HIS A 80 0.82 -2.26 -7.29
C HIS A 80 0.41 -2.08 -8.76
N HIS A 81 -0.85 -1.72 -8.99
CA HIS A 81 -1.37 -1.49 -10.34
C HIS A 81 -0.81 -0.23 -11.00
N ASP A 82 -0.34 0.74 -10.20
CA ASP A 82 0.31 1.95 -10.69
C ASP A 82 1.78 1.74 -11.11
N GLY A 83 2.27 0.50 -11.12
CA GLY A 83 3.63 0.18 -11.53
C GLY A 83 4.71 0.47 -10.49
N CYS A 84 4.33 0.52 -9.21
CA CYS A 84 5.25 0.65 -8.08
C CYS A 84 5.31 -0.63 -7.24
N LEU A 85 6.27 -0.69 -6.32
CA LEU A 85 6.30 -1.73 -5.28
C LEU A 85 5.71 -1.21 -3.98
N LEU A 86 5.00 -2.08 -3.28
CA LEU A 86 4.53 -1.85 -1.92
C LEU A 86 5.44 -2.59 -0.95
N LEU A 87 5.88 -1.90 0.09
CA LEU A 87 6.69 -2.46 1.16
C LEU A 87 5.94 -2.30 2.49
N TYR A 88 5.54 -3.42 3.06
CA TYR A 88 4.82 -3.49 4.33
C TYR A 88 5.73 -4.03 5.43
N PRO A 89 5.69 -3.48 6.65
CA PRO A 89 6.15 -4.26 7.80
C PRO A 89 5.26 -5.51 7.96
N ALA A 90 5.85 -6.62 8.41
CA ALA A 90 5.16 -7.92 8.40
C ALA A 90 3.78 -7.92 9.12
N PRO A 91 3.60 -7.31 10.31
CA PRO A 91 2.30 -7.30 10.99
C PRO A 91 1.17 -6.64 10.17
N GLU A 92 1.48 -5.58 9.43
CA GLU A 92 0.55 -4.88 8.55
C GLU A 92 0.18 -5.73 7.34
N TRP A 93 1.17 -6.41 6.76
CA TRP A 93 0.92 -7.33 5.66
C TRP A 93 -0.01 -8.47 6.08
N GLU A 94 0.21 -9.08 7.24
CA GLU A 94 -0.64 -10.16 7.75
C GLU A 94 -2.11 -9.73 7.89
N GLU A 95 -2.36 -8.47 8.30
CA GLU A 95 -3.73 -7.94 8.36
C GLU A 95 -4.36 -7.79 6.98
N ILE A 96 -3.59 -7.34 5.99
CA ILE A 96 -4.02 -7.20 4.60
C ILE A 96 -4.28 -8.57 3.98
N GLU A 97 -3.34 -9.50 4.15
CA GLU A 97 -3.44 -10.87 3.68
C GLU A 97 -4.70 -11.55 4.22
N ARG A 98 -4.94 -11.49 5.54
CA ARG A 98 -6.16 -12.04 6.16
C ARG A 98 -7.44 -11.46 5.55
N LYS A 99 -7.46 -10.15 5.23
CA LYS A 99 -8.60 -9.52 4.57
C LYS A 99 -8.76 -10.01 3.14
N LEU A 100 -7.67 -10.07 2.37
CA LEU A 100 -7.67 -10.51 0.98
C LEU A 100 -8.16 -11.95 0.81
N ILE A 101 -7.70 -12.88 1.65
CA ILE A 101 -8.08 -14.30 1.54
C ILE A 101 -9.57 -14.52 1.86
N ARG A 102 -10.17 -13.66 2.68
CA ARG A 102 -11.61 -13.72 3.04
C ARG A 102 -12.53 -13.16 1.96
N LEU A 103 -12.00 -12.48 0.94
CA LEU A 103 -12.84 -11.90 -0.11
C LEU A 103 -13.45 -13.00 -1.02
N PRO A 104 -14.72 -12.86 -1.43
CA PRO A 104 -15.36 -13.83 -2.34
C PRO A 104 -14.64 -13.92 -3.70
N ASN A 105 -14.05 -15.08 -3.98
CA ASN A 105 -13.27 -15.37 -5.18
C ASN A 105 -14.12 -15.41 -6.48
N GLN A 106 -15.44 -15.28 -6.38
CA GLN A 106 -16.35 -15.27 -7.54
C GLN A 106 -16.22 -13.98 -8.37
N ASN A 107 -15.88 -12.85 -7.75
CA ASN A 107 -15.69 -11.59 -8.45
C ASN A 107 -14.33 -11.57 -9.19
N PRO A 108 -14.30 -11.41 -10.53
CA PRO A 108 -13.06 -11.35 -11.29
C PRO A 108 -12.08 -10.25 -10.84
N ALA A 109 -12.58 -9.11 -10.35
CA ALA A 109 -11.75 -8.04 -9.82
C ALA A 109 -11.01 -8.47 -8.54
N VAL A 110 -11.70 -9.15 -7.63
CA VAL A 110 -11.09 -9.73 -6.42
C VAL A 110 -9.98 -10.72 -6.78
N ARG A 111 -10.22 -11.59 -7.77
CA ARG A 111 -9.19 -12.54 -8.23
C ARG A 111 -7.97 -11.85 -8.79
N ARG A 112 -8.16 -10.79 -9.58
CA ARG A 112 -7.05 -9.99 -10.11
C ARG A 112 -6.24 -9.36 -8.98
N LEU A 113 -6.92 -8.76 -8.00
CA LEU A 113 -6.26 -8.15 -6.85
C LEU A 113 -5.48 -9.17 -6.01
N GLN A 114 -6.09 -10.32 -5.71
CA GLN A 114 -5.42 -11.41 -4.99
C GLN A 114 -4.20 -11.93 -5.75
N ARG A 115 -4.31 -12.17 -7.07
CA ARG A 115 -3.17 -12.61 -7.89
C ARG A 115 -2.06 -11.57 -7.94
N MET A 116 -2.42 -10.30 -8.05
CA MET A 116 -1.47 -9.20 -8.09
C MET A 116 -0.73 -9.05 -6.76
N LEU A 117 -1.47 -8.91 -5.64
CA LEU A 117 -0.86 -8.67 -4.33
C LEU A 117 -0.28 -9.93 -3.72
N LEU A 118 -1.06 -11.01 -3.58
CA LEU A 118 -0.59 -12.24 -2.92
C LEU A 118 0.36 -13.03 -3.82
N GLY A 119 0.13 -13.06 -5.14
CA GLY A 119 0.98 -13.82 -6.07
C GLY A 119 2.37 -13.24 -6.29
N HIS A 120 2.61 -11.99 -5.87
CA HIS A 120 3.91 -11.32 -5.94
C HIS A 120 4.49 -10.98 -4.56
N ALA A 121 3.77 -11.30 -3.49
CA ALA A 121 4.24 -11.07 -2.12
C ALA A 121 5.54 -11.85 -1.89
N THR A 122 6.58 -11.14 -1.46
CA THR A 122 7.91 -11.68 -1.20
C THR A 122 8.39 -11.14 0.15
N GLU A 123 8.68 -12.05 1.07
CA GLU A 123 9.28 -11.70 2.35
C GLU A 123 10.71 -11.21 2.14
N VAL A 124 11.06 -10.13 2.84
CA VAL A 124 12.40 -9.56 2.85
C VAL A 124 12.75 -9.10 4.26
N GLU A 125 14.05 -9.09 4.54
CA GLU A 125 14.56 -8.69 5.84
C GLU A 125 15.53 -7.52 5.71
N MET A 126 15.47 -6.59 6.65
CA MET A 126 16.39 -5.48 6.73
C MET A 126 17.76 -5.97 7.26
N ASP A 127 18.82 -5.69 6.50
CA ASP A 127 20.18 -6.03 6.90
C ASP A 127 20.67 -5.16 8.07
N SER A 128 21.83 -5.52 8.64
CA SER A 128 22.45 -4.79 9.75
C SER A 128 22.80 -3.33 9.45
N HIS A 129 22.80 -2.93 8.17
CA HIS A 129 23.07 -1.56 7.73
C HIS A 129 21.78 -0.79 7.43
N GLY A 130 20.62 -1.40 7.67
CA GLY A 130 19.32 -0.79 7.41
C GLY A 130 18.92 -0.82 5.94
N ARG A 131 19.38 -1.81 5.16
CA ARG A 131 19.05 -1.96 3.74
C ARG A 131 18.17 -3.17 3.50
N ILE A 132 17.35 -3.10 2.46
CA ILE A 132 16.50 -4.20 2.00
C ILE A 132 16.91 -4.58 0.59
N LEU A 133 17.03 -5.89 0.33
CA LEU A 133 17.24 -6.40 -1.02
C LEU A 133 15.91 -6.37 -1.79
N LEU A 134 15.88 -5.67 -2.92
CA LEU A 134 14.73 -5.70 -3.82
C LEU A 134 14.93 -6.84 -4.85
N PRO A 135 14.09 -7.90 -4.83
CA PRO A 135 14.19 -9.01 -5.77
C PRO A 135 14.18 -8.52 -7.23
N SER A 136 15.00 -9.13 -8.09
CA SER A 136 15.13 -8.69 -9.50
C SER A 136 13.79 -8.64 -10.24
N ARG A 137 12.97 -9.68 -10.06
CA ARG A 137 11.62 -9.75 -10.65
C ARG A 137 10.73 -8.57 -10.28
N LEU A 138 10.80 -8.09 -9.03
CA LEU A 138 10.00 -6.95 -8.58
C LEU A 138 10.60 -5.63 -9.09
N ARG A 139 11.92 -5.52 -9.13
CA ARG A 139 12.59 -4.35 -9.75
C ARG A 139 12.24 -4.22 -11.23
N GLU A 140 12.26 -5.33 -11.96
CA GLU A 140 11.87 -5.37 -13.38
C GLU A 140 10.41 -4.95 -13.58
N PHE A 141 9.50 -5.42 -12.72
CA PHE A 141 8.09 -5.03 -12.78
C PHE A 141 7.89 -3.51 -12.62
N ALA A 142 8.52 -2.92 -11.60
CA ALA A 142 8.36 -1.49 -11.28
C ALA A 142 9.37 -0.58 -12.01
N ASN A 143 10.10 -1.13 -12.99
CA ASN A 143 11.16 -0.45 -13.74
C ASN A 143 12.17 0.28 -12.82
N LEU A 144 12.57 -0.35 -11.71
CA LEU A 144 13.47 0.24 -10.73
C LEU A 144 14.92 0.17 -11.21
N GLU A 145 15.47 1.33 -11.55
CA GLU A 145 16.87 1.49 -11.96
C GLU A 145 17.74 1.99 -10.78
N LYS A 146 18.54 3.03 -11.00
CA LYS A 146 19.45 3.57 -9.98
C LYS A 146 18.75 4.48 -8.99
N ARG A 147 17.90 5.40 -9.46
CA ARG A 147 17.18 6.37 -8.61
C ARG A 147 15.75 5.91 -8.39
N VAL A 148 15.38 5.73 -7.13
CA VAL A 148 14.03 5.35 -6.71
C VAL A 148 13.48 6.38 -5.74
N VAL A 149 12.17 6.54 -5.70
CA VAL A 149 11.47 7.36 -4.71
C VAL A 149 10.82 6.42 -3.70
N LEU A 150 11.15 6.61 -2.42
CA LEU A 150 10.47 5.98 -1.30
C LEU A 150 9.42 6.94 -0.76
N ALA A 151 8.16 6.69 -1.09
CA ALA A 151 7.03 7.43 -0.54
C ALA A 151 6.51 6.72 0.71
N ASN A 152 6.46 7.42 1.83
CA ASN A 152 5.92 6.89 3.07
C ASN A 152 4.41 7.20 3.14
N LEU A 153 3.60 6.15 3.25
CA LEU A 153 2.21 6.24 3.64
C LEU A 153 2.08 5.58 5.01
N VAL A 154 1.22 6.10 5.89
CA VAL A 154 1.16 5.79 7.33
C VAL A 154 1.38 4.30 7.70
N ASN A 155 0.89 3.36 6.89
CA ASN A 155 0.98 1.92 7.11
C ASN A 155 1.90 1.14 6.13
N LYS A 156 2.49 1.80 5.13
CA LYS A 156 3.26 1.16 4.05
C LYS A 156 4.20 2.14 3.36
N PHE A 157 5.27 1.62 2.77
CA PHE A 157 6.06 2.40 1.83
C PHE A 157 5.70 2.03 0.40
N GLU A 158 5.79 3.00 -0.49
CA GLU A 158 5.77 2.79 -1.93
C GLU A 158 7.15 3.08 -2.49
N ILE A 159 7.61 2.21 -3.38
CA ILE A 159 8.92 2.31 -4.03
C ILE A 159 8.67 2.49 -5.52
N TRP A 160 9.06 3.65 -6.01
CA TRP A 160 8.83 4.07 -7.38
C TRP A 160 10.13 4.26 -8.12
N ASN A 161 10.12 4.06 -9.43
CA ASN A 161 11.10 4.70 -10.29
C ASN A 161 10.90 6.22 -10.22
N GLU A 162 11.98 7.00 -10.12
CA GLU A 162 11.91 8.46 -9.96
C GLU A 162 11.16 9.16 -11.10
N GLU A 163 11.35 8.72 -12.35
CA GLU A 163 10.65 9.28 -13.51
C GLU A 163 9.19 8.87 -13.53
N ALA A 164 8.87 7.63 -13.16
CA ALA A 164 7.49 7.16 -13.06
C ALA A 164 6.72 7.95 -11.99
N TRP A 165 7.33 8.19 -10.83
CA TRP A 165 6.76 9.02 -9.77
C TRP A 165 6.48 10.46 -10.23
N ALA A 166 7.41 11.05 -11.00
CA ALA A 166 7.21 12.40 -11.55
C ALA A 166 6.04 12.45 -12.54
N LYS A 167 5.98 11.49 -13.46
CA LYS A 167 4.90 11.37 -14.46
C LYS A 167 3.54 11.13 -13.82
N ASP A 168 3.48 10.25 -12.82
CA ASP A 168 2.22 9.94 -12.14
C ASP A 168 1.71 11.13 -11.32
N ARG A 169 2.62 11.85 -10.65
CA ARG A 169 2.29 13.13 -9.99
C ARG A 169 1.79 14.18 -10.98
N GLU A 170 2.46 14.36 -12.12
CA GLU A 170 2.01 15.27 -13.18
C GLU A 170 0.63 14.87 -13.71
N ARG A 171 0.40 13.56 -13.91
CA ARG A 171 -0.89 13.02 -14.31
C ARG A 171 -1.97 13.40 -13.30
N TRP A 172 -1.78 13.18 -12.00
CA TRP A 172 -2.76 13.55 -10.98
C TRP A 172 -3.04 15.06 -10.91
N ILE A 173 -2.00 15.89 -11.07
CA ILE A 173 -2.16 17.35 -11.09
C ILE A 173 -2.96 17.78 -12.32
N ASN A 174 -2.68 17.19 -13.49
CA ASN A 174 -3.32 17.56 -14.76
C ASN A 174 -4.73 16.97 -14.91
N GLU A 175 -4.99 15.79 -14.33
CA GLU A 175 -6.32 15.19 -14.21
C GLU A 175 -7.18 15.87 -13.13
N GLY A 176 -6.64 16.91 -12.48
CA GLY A 176 -7.20 17.65 -11.36
C GLY A 176 -8.73 17.75 -11.33
N GLY A 177 -9.34 16.93 -10.48
CA GLY A 177 -10.63 17.23 -9.83
C GLY A 177 -11.91 16.68 -10.46
N THR A 178 -11.88 15.66 -11.32
CA THR A 178 -13.14 15.13 -11.92
C THR A 178 -13.71 13.89 -11.21
N GLU A 179 -12.92 13.17 -10.41
CA GLU A 179 -13.49 12.17 -9.51
C GLU A 179 -14.02 12.88 -8.27
N SER A 180 -15.33 12.77 -8.03
CA SER A 180 -15.94 13.19 -6.77
C SER A 180 -15.16 12.54 -5.64
N VAL A 181 -14.46 13.36 -4.86
CA VAL A 181 -13.87 12.96 -3.60
C VAL A 181 -14.98 12.22 -2.82
N PRO A 182 -14.79 10.93 -2.47
CA PRO A 182 -15.84 10.20 -1.76
C PRO A 182 -16.25 10.96 -0.50
N GLU A 183 -17.56 11.00 -0.17
CA GLU A 183 -18.11 11.72 1.00
C GLU A 183 -17.36 11.40 2.32
N VAL A 184 -16.73 10.23 2.42
CA VAL A 184 -15.88 9.82 3.54
C VAL A 184 -14.72 10.80 3.79
N LEU A 185 -14.22 11.46 2.75
CA LEU A 185 -13.09 12.40 2.82
C LEU A 185 -13.54 13.85 3.06
N ASP A 186 -14.83 14.18 2.99
CA ASP A 186 -15.34 15.54 3.31
C ASP A 186 -15.10 15.92 4.78
N ASN A 187 -14.94 14.92 5.65
CA ASN A 187 -14.60 15.11 7.06
C ASN A 187 -13.10 15.32 7.30
N LEU A 188 -12.26 15.15 6.28
CA LEU A 188 -10.86 15.52 6.33
C LEU A 188 -10.76 16.99 5.93
N SER A 189 -10.38 17.86 6.86
CA SER A 189 -10.02 19.23 6.53
C SER A 189 -8.66 19.23 5.81
N ILE A 190 -8.69 19.09 4.48
CA ILE A 190 -7.53 19.10 3.57
C ILE A 190 -7.50 20.37 2.72
#